data_AF-A0A1D9HCH2-F1
#
_entry.id   AF-A0A1D9HCH2-F1
#
_cell.length_a   1.000
_cell.length_b   1.000
_cell.length_c   1.000
_cell.angle_alpha   90.00
_cell.angle_beta   90.00
_cell.angle_gamma   90.00
#
_symmetry.space_group_name_H-M   'P 1'
#
loop_
_entity.id
_entity.type
_entity.pdbx_description
1 polymer ?
#
loop_
_entity_poly.entity_id
_entity_poly.type
_entity_poly.pdbx_seq_one_letter_code
_entity_poly.pdbx_strand_id
1 'polypeptide(L)'
;MIGWWIVVSTQSPEERDRADQDARRAAILAQWETGAEGIRWIEHLAEAGKATKLAGGGYPNRYTARAGDVLPLIQGGGIQPPKDGVWIFGIDEGEEYAQPPGWMGKVEVHSDRVAACPADQVLTIDAWDQS
;
A
#
# COMPACT_ATOMS: atom_id res chain seq x y z
N MET A 1 -1.28 -3.63 -15.82
CA MET A 1 -1.36 -3.08 -14.47
C MET A 1 -2.72 -2.45 -14.29
N ILE A 2 -3.63 -3.19 -13.65
CA ILE A 2 -5.01 -2.79 -13.39
C ILE A 2 -5.05 -1.90 -12.14
N GLY A 3 -4.13 -2.14 -11.21
CA GLY A 3 -4.03 -1.44 -9.96
C GLY A 3 -2.94 -2.02 -9.08
N TRP A 4 -3.03 -1.70 -7.79
CA TRP A 4 -2.07 -2.12 -6.79
C TRP A 4 -2.79 -2.77 -5.61
N TRP A 5 -2.22 -3.88 -5.13
CA TRP A 5 -2.48 -4.38 -3.80
C TRP A 5 -1.41 -3.84 -2.85
N ILE A 6 -1.81 -2.95 -1.93
CA ILE A 6 -0.92 -2.32 -0.98
C ILE A 6 -1.02 -3.03 0.36
N VAL A 7 0.12 -3.35 0.98
CA VAL A 7 0.20 -3.87 2.35
C VAL A 7 1.16 -3.04 3.17
N VAL A 8 0.71 -2.56 4.32
CA VAL A 8 1.51 -1.83 5.31
C VAL A 8 1.65 -2.69 6.56
N SER A 9 2.89 -2.98 6.98
CA SER A 9 3.17 -3.84 8.12
C SER A 9 4.33 -3.33 8.98
N THR A 10 4.37 -3.76 10.23
CA THR A 10 5.42 -3.38 11.20
C THR A 10 6.72 -4.18 11.06
N GLN A 11 6.68 -5.30 10.35
CA GLN A 11 7.84 -6.15 10.10
C GLN A 11 8.89 -5.43 9.25
N SER A 12 10.17 -5.72 9.48
CA SER A 12 11.21 -5.43 8.50
C SER A 12 10.97 -6.23 7.21
N PRO A 13 11.54 -5.79 6.07
CA PRO A 13 11.52 -6.57 4.83
C PRO A 13 11.98 -8.03 5.03
N GLU A 14 13.08 -8.23 5.75
CA GLU A 14 13.71 -9.53 5.97
C GLU A 14 12.91 -10.40 6.95
N GLU A 15 12.26 -9.81 7.95
CA GLU A 15 11.34 -10.51 8.84
C GLU A 15 10.10 -10.97 8.08
N ARG A 16 9.55 -10.11 7.24
CA ARG A 16 8.38 -10.39 6.43
C ARG A 16 8.62 -11.52 5.44
N ASP A 17 9.78 -11.55 4.79
CA ASP A 17 10.14 -12.59 3.83
C ASP A 17 10.27 -13.97 4.49
N ARG A 18 10.71 -14.04 5.75
CA ARG A 18 10.88 -15.28 6.52
C ARG A 18 9.64 -15.70 7.30
N ALA A 19 8.72 -14.79 7.57
CA ALA A 19 7.52 -15.05 8.37
C ALA A 19 6.53 -15.98 7.66
N ASP A 20 5.87 -16.83 8.45
CA ASP A 20 4.69 -17.58 8.00
C ASP A 20 3.47 -16.66 7.79
N GLN A 21 2.36 -17.25 7.30
CA GLN A 21 1.15 -16.46 6.99
C GLN A 21 0.53 -15.81 8.22
N ASP A 22 0.52 -16.47 9.37
CA ASP A 22 -0.15 -15.97 10.56
C ASP A 22 0.66 -14.84 11.20
N ALA A 23 1.98 -14.99 11.25
CA ALA A 23 2.90 -13.93 11.66
C ALA A 23 2.80 -12.71 10.73
N ARG A 24 2.69 -12.92 9.41
CA ARG A 24 2.46 -11.82 8.45
C ARG A 24 1.14 -11.11 8.74
N ARG A 25 0.03 -11.85 8.91
CA ARG A 25 -1.29 -11.26 9.21
C ARG A 25 -1.31 -10.49 10.52
N ALA A 26 -0.60 -10.98 11.55
CA ALA A 26 -0.52 -10.31 12.84
C ALA A 26 0.21 -8.95 12.77
N ALA A 27 1.17 -8.81 11.86
CA ALA A 27 1.96 -7.58 11.68
C ALA A 27 1.33 -6.55 10.73
N ILE A 28 0.26 -6.91 10.00
CA ILE A 28 -0.43 -5.98 9.09
C ILE A 28 -1.14 -4.90 9.90
N LEU A 29 -0.94 -3.66 9.46
CA LEU A 29 -1.62 -2.47 9.98
C LEU A 29 -2.77 -2.08 9.06
N ALA A 30 -2.53 -2.13 7.75
CA ALA A 30 -3.53 -1.84 6.73
C ALA A 30 -3.20 -2.55 5.41
N GLN A 31 -4.24 -2.88 4.64
CA GLN A 31 -4.12 -3.38 3.28
C GLN A 31 -5.34 -2.97 2.44
N TRP A 32 -5.14 -2.76 1.15
CA TRP A 32 -6.22 -2.38 0.24
C TRP A 32 -5.83 -2.60 -1.22
N GLU A 33 -6.85 -2.64 -2.07
CA GLU A 33 -6.73 -2.50 -3.52
C GLU A 33 -6.96 -1.05 -3.92
N THR A 34 -6.26 -0.63 -4.96
CA THR A 34 -6.41 0.70 -5.53
C THR A 34 -6.10 0.69 -7.02
N GLY A 35 -6.65 1.65 -7.77
CA GLY A 35 -6.34 1.78 -9.20
C GLY A 35 -4.86 2.15 -9.45
N ALA A 36 -4.47 2.21 -10.72
CA ALA A 36 -3.08 2.42 -11.15
C ALA A 36 -2.36 3.61 -10.49
N GLU A 37 -3.08 4.68 -10.15
CA GLU A 37 -2.51 5.88 -9.50
C GLU A 37 -2.38 5.79 -7.97
N GLY A 38 -2.82 4.68 -7.38
CA GLY A 38 -2.82 4.49 -5.93
C GLY A 38 -1.46 4.26 -5.29
N ILE A 39 -0.40 4.12 -6.09
CA ILE A 39 0.99 4.08 -5.60
C ILE A 39 1.58 5.49 -5.38
N ARG A 40 1.01 6.53 -6.00
CA ARG A 40 1.59 7.89 -6.03
C ARG A 40 1.89 8.48 -4.66
N TRP A 41 1.07 8.19 -3.64
CA TRP A 41 1.32 8.70 -2.30
C TRP A 41 2.64 8.15 -1.70
N ILE A 42 3.01 6.91 -2.04
CA ILE A 42 4.27 6.29 -1.62
C ILE A 42 5.43 6.89 -2.39
N GLU A 43 5.23 7.13 -3.69
CA GLU A 43 6.23 7.77 -4.56
C GLU A 43 6.52 9.20 -4.09
N HIS A 44 5.49 9.99 -3.77
CA HIS A 44 5.66 11.33 -3.19
C HIS A 44 6.40 11.29 -1.84
N LEU A 45 6.15 10.29 -0.99
CA LEU A 45 6.94 10.11 0.23
C LEU A 45 8.41 9.80 -0.08
N ALA A 46 8.67 8.98 -1.10
CA ALA A 46 10.03 8.64 -1.50
C ALA A 46 10.78 9.86 -2.07
N GLU A 47 10.12 10.64 -2.93
CA GLU A 47 10.64 11.89 -3.47
C GLU A 47 10.92 12.93 -2.37
N ALA A 48 10.07 12.99 -1.35
CA ALA A 48 10.27 13.84 -0.17
C ALA A 48 11.35 13.33 0.81
N GLY A 49 11.99 12.19 0.52
CA GLY A 49 12.98 11.56 1.41
C GLY A 49 12.40 10.95 2.68
N LYS A 50 11.08 10.76 2.74
CA LYS A 50 10.35 10.16 3.87
C LYS A 50 10.14 8.65 3.74
N ALA A 51 10.29 8.14 2.53
CA ALA A 51 10.32 6.72 2.25
C ALA A 51 11.57 6.35 1.46
N THR A 52 12.05 5.12 1.63
CA THR A 52 13.17 4.55 0.88
C THR A 52 12.65 3.37 0.09
N LYS A 53 12.79 3.41 -1.24
CA LYS A 53 12.53 2.24 -2.10
C LYS A 53 13.71 1.28 -2.01
N LEU A 54 13.47 0.04 -1.56
CA LEU A 54 14.56 -0.90 -1.23
C LEU A 54 15.00 -1.79 -2.40
N ALA A 55 14.11 -2.09 -3.34
CA ALA A 55 14.47 -2.78 -4.57
C ALA A 55 13.41 -2.56 -5.66
N GLY A 56 13.86 -2.48 -6.91
CA GLY A 56 13.04 -2.49 -8.12
C GLY A 56 13.62 -3.50 -9.11
N GLY A 57 13.14 -4.75 -9.04
CA GLY A 57 13.53 -5.84 -9.94
C GLY A 57 12.37 -6.80 -10.27
N GLY A 58 11.15 -6.41 -9.89
CA GLY A 58 9.92 -7.22 -9.95
C GLY A 58 8.92 -6.72 -8.90
N TYR A 59 7.81 -7.44 -8.72
CA TYR A 59 6.87 -7.18 -7.63
C TYR A 59 7.21 -8.02 -6.39
N PRO A 60 7.01 -7.47 -5.18
CA PRO A 60 6.44 -6.15 -4.91
C PRO A 60 7.44 -5.02 -5.13
N ASN A 61 6.93 -3.84 -5.48
CA ASN A 61 7.65 -2.60 -5.20
C ASN A 61 7.67 -2.41 -3.68
N ARG A 62 8.85 -2.57 -3.06
CA ARG A 62 9.00 -2.51 -1.61
C ARG A 62 9.62 -1.20 -1.14
N TYR A 63 8.99 -0.61 -0.14
CA TYR A 63 9.42 0.63 0.50
C TYR A 63 9.51 0.48 2.01
N THR A 64 10.36 1.29 2.63
CA THR A 64 10.35 1.52 4.07
C THR A 64 10.11 2.98 4.38
N ALA A 65 9.33 3.26 5.42
CA ALA A 65 9.00 4.62 5.85
C ALA A 65 8.69 4.64 7.34
N ARG A 66 8.78 5.81 7.98
CA ARG A 66 8.38 5.94 9.40
C ARG A 66 6.87 5.94 9.54
N ALA A 67 6.37 5.29 10.58
CA ALA A 67 4.95 5.27 10.91
C ALA A 67 4.36 6.69 11.05
N GLY A 68 5.11 7.64 11.60
CA GLY A 68 4.71 9.03 11.73
C GLY A 68 4.48 9.76 10.40
N ASP A 69 5.06 9.29 9.29
CA ASP A 69 4.81 9.83 7.95
C ASP A 69 3.68 9.08 7.21
N VAL A 70 3.46 7.81 7.53
CA VAL A 70 2.53 6.92 6.83
C VAL A 70 1.15 6.88 7.47
N LEU A 71 1.07 6.65 8.78
CA LEU A 71 -0.20 6.42 9.49
C LEU A 71 -1.14 7.63 9.42
N PRO A 72 -0.67 8.89 9.51
CA PRO A 72 -1.56 10.04 9.30
C PRO A 72 -2.19 10.09 7.91
N LEU A 73 -1.51 9.60 6.87
CA LEU A 73 -2.08 9.53 5.52
C LEU A 73 -3.17 8.47 5.43
N ILE A 74 -2.97 7.31 6.07
CA ILE A 74 -3.98 6.24 6.13
C ILE A 74 -5.22 6.73 6.88
N GLN A 75 -5.04 7.39 8.03
CA GLN A 75 -6.14 7.90 8.86
C GLN A 75 -6.85 9.13 8.25
N GLY A 76 -6.09 10.00 7.58
CA GLY A 76 -6.58 11.26 6.99
C GLY A 76 -7.07 11.14 5.54
N GLY A 77 -7.04 9.96 4.94
CA GLY A 77 -7.46 9.74 3.54
C GLY A 77 -6.43 10.20 2.49
N GLY A 78 -5.19 10.51 2.89
CA GLY A 78 -4.11 10.86 1.98
C GLY A 78 -3.63 9.71 1.08
N ILE A 79 -4.09 8.48 1.35
CA ILE A 79 -3.90 7.31 0.49
C ILE A 79 -4.91 7.22 -0.67
N GLN A 80 -5.96 8.05 -0.65
CA GLN A 80 -6.98 8.03 -1.69
C GLN A 80 -6.38 8.54 -3.01
N PRO A 81 -6.53 7.82 -4.13
CA PRO A 81 -6.12 8.33 -5.43
C PRO A 81 -6.99 9.53 -5.85
N PRO A 82 -6.51 10.37 -6.79
CA PRO A 82 -7.28 11.50 -7.30
C PRO A 82 -8.65 11.07 -7.86
N LYS A 83 -9.72 11.73 -7.40
CA LYS A 83 -11.10 11.46 -7.83
C LYS A 83 -11.44 12.00 -9.22
N ASP A 84 -10.59 12.87 -9.75
CA ASP A 84 -10.62 13.45 -11.10
C ASP A 84 -9.58 12.81 -12.03
N GLY A 85 -9.00 11.68 -11.62
CA GLY A 85 -8.03 10.92 -12.39
C GLY A 85 -8.60 10.18 -13.61
N VAL A 86 -7.87 9.17 -14.06
CA VAL A 86 -8.18 8.41 -15.29
C VAL A 86 -9.07 7.21 -14.98
N TRP A 87 -10.04 6.95 -15.86
CA TRP A 87 -10.81 5.70 -15.84
C TRP A 87 -9.97 4.55 -16.38
N ILE A 88 -10.00 3.42 -15.69
CA ILE A 88 -9.35 2.19 -16.16
C ILE A 88 -10.40 1.24 -16.69
N PHE A 89 -10.23 0.81 -17.93
CA PHE A 89 -11.07 -0.18 -18.58
C PHE A 89 -10.23 -1.39 -18.93
N GLY A 90 -10.78 -2.59 -18.75
CA GLY A 90 -10.10 -3.81 -19.15
C GLY A 90 -11.02 -5.00 -19.17
N ILE A 91 -10.43 -6.15 -19.53
CA ILE A 91 -11.10 -7.44 -19.56
C ILE A 91 -10.24 -8.37 -18.72
N ASP A 92 -10.84 -8.98 -17.70
CA ASP A 92 -10.21 -10.03 -16.87
C ASP A 92 -11.06 -11.30 -16.96
N GLU A 93 -10.42 -12.44 -17.26
CA GLU A 93 -11.07 -13.74 -17.50
C GLU A 93 -12.32 -13.72 -18.43
N GLY A 94 -12.42 -12.72 -19.31
CA GLY A 94 -13.57 -12.53 -20.22
C GLY A 94 -14.69 -11.64 -19.68
N GLU A 95 -14.54 -11.08 -18.47
CA GLU A 95 -15.43 -10.07 -17.90
C GLU A 95 -14.86 -8.66 -18.12
N GLU A 96 -15.66 -7.78 -18.72
CA GLU A 96 -15.34 -6.36 -18.83
C GLU A 96 -15.46 -5.68 -17.47
N TYR A 97 -14.46 -4.88 -17.10
CA TYR A 97 -14.52 -4.03 -15.92
C TYR A 97 -14.19 -2.58 -16.25
N ALA A 98 -14.77 -1.68 -15.46
CA ALA A 98 -14.49 -0.25 -15.46
C ALA A 98 -14.23 0.21 -14.02
N GLN A 99 -13.01 0.65 -13.75
CA GLN A 99 -12.64 1.24 -12.46
C GLN A 99 -12.70 2.77 -12.57
N PRO A 100 -13.51 3.44 -11.73
CA PRO A 100 -13.55 4.89 -11.70
C PRO A 100 -12.26 5.46 -11.11
N PRO A 101 -11.96 6.74 -11.37
CA PRO A 101 -10.90 7.45 -10.68
C PRO A 101 -11.10 7.44 -9.17
N GLY A 102 -10.01 7.39 -8.41
CA GLY A 102 -10.07 7.31 -6.96
C GLY A 102 -10.61 5.98 -6.42
N TRP A 103 -10.74 4.94 -7.26
CA TRP A 103 -11.21 3.63 -6.81
C TRP A 103 -10.29 3.02 -5.75
N MET A 104 -10.91 2.49 -4.70
CA MET A 104 -10.29 1.66 -3.68
C MET A 104 -11.20 0.48 -3.36
N GLY A 105 -10.62 -0.70 -3.14
CA GLY A 105 -11.30 -1.95 -2.85
C GLY A 105 -10.68 -2.68 -1.66
N LYS A 106 -11.44 -3.61 -1.06
CA LYS A 106 -10.98 -4.51 0.02
C LYS A 106 -10.16 -3.80 1.11
N VAL A 107 -10.61 -2.60 1.50
CA VAL A 107 -9.91 -1.76 2.45
C VAL A 107 -10.03 -2.36 3.85
N GLU A 108 -8.91 -2.75 4.41
CA GLU A 108 -8.80 -3.27 5.77
C GLU A 108 -7.78 -2.43 6.53
N VAL A 109 -8.22 -1.83 7.63
CA VAL A 109 -7.37 -1.04 8.53
C VAL A 109 -7.59 -1.54 9.95
N HIS A 110 -6.52 -2.02 10.58
CA HIS A 110 -6.56 -2.45 11.98
C HIS A 110 -6.33 -1.25 12.89
N SER A 111 -7.40 -0.48 13.14
CA SER A 111 -7.34 0.79 13.89
C SER A 111 -6.62 0.67 15.24
N ASP A 112 -6.83 -0.42 15.99
CA ASP A 112 -6.15 -0.64 17.27
C ASP A 112 -4.64 -0.78 17.12
N ARG A 113 -4.19 -1.51 16.08
CA ARG A 113 -2.76 -1.71 15.81
C ARG A 113 -2.11 -0.41 15.30
N VAL A 114 -2.84 0.34 14.47
CA VAL A 114 -2.42 1.66 13.99
C VAL A 114 -2.26 2.62 15.17
N ALA A 115 -3.22 2.66 16.09
CA ALA A 115 -3.17 3.52 17.27
C ALA A 115 -2.05 3.13 18.25
N ALA A 116 -1.74 1.83 18.35
CA ALA A 116 -0.66 1.32 19.20
C ALA A 116 0.75 1.43 18.56
N CYS A 117 0.85 1.77 17.28
CA CYS A 117 2.11 1.80 16.56
C CYS A 117 2.93 3.07 16.88
N PRO A 118 4.17 2.95 17.39
CA PRO A 118 5.02 4.11 17.66
C PRO A 118 5.34 4.90 16.38
N ALA A 119 5.36 6.23 16.45
CA ALA A 119 5.59 7.08 15.28
C ALA A 119 6.99 6.92 14.66
N ASP A 120 7.97 6.48 15.45
CA ASP A 120 9.34 6.21 15.02
C ASP A 120 9.54 4.78 14.47
N GLN A 121 8.53 3.90 14.60
CA GLN A 121 8.55 2.57 14.02
C GLN A 121 8.74 2.67 12.52
N VAL A 122 9.73 1.93 12.00
CA VAL A 122 9.90 1.77 10.55
C VAL A 122 8.91 0.71 10.08
N LEU A 123 8.12 1.07 9.08
CA LEU A 123 7.13 0.21 8.44
C LEU A 123 7.66 -0.29 7.10
N THR A 124 7.22 -1.49 6.73
CA THR A 124 7.38 -2.02 5.38
C THR A 124 6.08 -1.83 4.60
N ILE A 125 6.19 -1.24 3.40
CA ILE A 125 5.09 -1.05 2.47
C ILE A 125 5.40 -1.87 1.22
N ASP A 126 4.57 -2.88 0.95
CA ASP A 126 4.61 -3.69 -0.26
C ASP A 126 3.51 -3.23 -1.22
N ALA A 127 3.88 -2.90 -2.46
CA ALA A 127 2.96 -2.63 -3.54
C ALA A 127 3.08 -3.72 -4.62
N TRP A 128 2.06 -4.57 -4.72
CA TRP A 128 1.98 -5.63 -5.71
C TRP A 128 1.12 -5.18 -6.90
N ASP A 129 1.60 -5.37 -8.12
CA ASP A 129 0.81 -5.12 -9.32
C ASP A 129 -0.29 -6.16 -9.48
N GLN A 130 -1.48 -5.67 -9.81
CA GLN A 130 -2.64 -6.48 -10.15
C GLN A 130 -2.73 -6.59 -11.68
N SER A 131 -1.70 -7.13 -12.33
CA SER A 131 -1.65 -7.34 -13.78
C SER A 131 -2.32 -8.62 -14.22
#